data_AF-A0A2H0QIC4-F1
#
_entry.id   AF-A0A2H0QIC4-F1
#
_cell.length_a   1.000
_cell.length_b   1.000
_cell.length_c   1.000
_cell.angle_alpha   90.00
_cell.angle_beta   90.00
_cell.angle_gamma   90.00
#
_symmetry.space_group_name_H-M   'P 1'
#
loop_
_entity.id
_entity.type
_entity.pdbx_description
1 polymer ?
#
loop_
_entity_poly.entity_id
_entity_poly.type
_entity_poly.pdbx_seq_one_letter_code
_entity_poly.pdbx_strand_id
1 'polypeptide(L)'
;VSTNIMGFALSNKVDWVVDDDGTTSTENAQGQLFFRKRLDDFIFDTPHDILIRTTVDYDVTPDFEVTNTSLRLEKNINEEIRVKLDTTRSFGAASNTTVAAGVSYDHEYFSTNLTGTTNSQGDYALGLNLRFHLDDDIESGYPDFVKVEDAQRGKIVVSAYLDNNINGVYDQNDTPLENIDFKTRDGHKGTTNAQGMAVVGGLTSYKTTDIYVIADSMPDIFYVPIEEGYTLVPRSGSTTYIDFPIVLGGEVDGFIELEDEEASYHYDFSQITLELVNASGVVKQEISPDVTGYYIFSKVVPGKYTVRISEESKIALGISGDTETNIDVDKDDPVVTDLNFIVGARIEKEIEEEKEGNENEPEKDEQLQEV
;
A
#
# COMPACT_ATOMS: atom_id res chain seq x y z
N VAL A 1 -20.97 5.21 45.53
CA VAL A 1 -21.18 3.75 45.69
C VAL A 1 -21.75 3.19 44.41
N SER A 2 -21.18 2.14 43.83
CA SER A 2 -21.69 1.47 42.63
C SER A 2 -21.83 -0.03 42.86
N THR A 3 -22.91 -0.64 42.38
CA THR A 3 -23.12 -2.09 42.44
C THR A 3 -23.69 -2.60 41.12
N ASN A 4 -23.37 -3.85 40.79
CA ASN A 4 -23.99 -4.55 39.67
C ASN A 4 -24.80 -5.73 40.22
N ILE A 5 -26.11 -5.73 40.01
CA ILE A 5 -27.01 -6.76 40.51
C ILE A 5 -27.81 -7.25 39.31
N MET A 6 -27.74 -8.54 38.95
CA MET A 6 -28.53 -9.14 37.86
C MET A 6 -28.46 -8.39 36.51
N GLY A 7 -27.28 -7.85 36.15
CA GLY A 7 -27.07 -7.09 34.90
C GLY A 7 -27.52 -5.62 34.95
N PHE A 8 -27.94 -5.14 36.12
CA PHE A 8 -28.27 -3.75 36.37
C PHE A 8 -27.07 -3.03 36.99
N ALA A 9 -26.64 -1.93 36.39
CA ALA A 9 -25.65 -1.03 37.00
C ALA A 9 -26.39 0.08 37.74
N LEU A 10 -26.23 0.11 39.08
CA LEU A 10 -26.71 1.18 39.94
C LEU A 10 -25.50 1.90 40.52
N SER A 11 -25.46 3.22 40.40
CA SER A 11 -24.43 4.05 41.00
C SER A 11 -25.06 5.25 41.67
N ASN A 12 -24.55 5.61 42.83
CA ASN A 12 -24.89 6.84 43.52
C ASN A 12 -23.61 7.60 43.87
N LYS A 13 -23.53 8.87 43.47
CA LYS A 13 -22.45 9.78 43.81
C LYS A 13 -23.04 10.94 44.59
N VAL A 14 -22.39 11.33 45.68
CA VAL A 14 -22.74 12.52 46.46
C VAL A 14 -21.48 13.37 46.56
N ASP A 15 -21.60 14.62 46.16
CA ASP A 15 -20.55 15.63 46.26
C ASP A 15 -20.96 16.63 47.35
N TRP A 16 -20.12 16.78 48.37
CA TRP A 16 -20.32 17.73 49.48
C TRP A 16 -19.23 18.78 49.45
N VAL A 17 -19.64 20.04 49.48
CA VAL A 17 -18.78 21.23 49.42
C VAL A 17 -19.16 22.14 50.57
N VAL A 18 -18.14 22.54 51.34
CA VAL A 18 -18.25 23.58 52.36
C VAL A 18 -17.52 24.80 51.85
N ASP A 19 -18.23 25.93 51.78
CA ASP A 19 -17.67 27.23 51.45
C ASP A 19 -17.72 28.11 52.71
N ASP A 20 -16.55 28.49 53.22
CA ASP A 20 -16.37 29.28 54.44
C ASP A 20 -15.55 30.53 54.10
N ASP A 21 -16.19 31.70 54.17
CA ASP A 21 -15.58 32.99 53.89
C ASP A 21 -15.01 33.70 55.14
N GLY A 22 -15.00 33.00 56.28
CA GLY A 22 -14.54 33.51 57.57
C GLY A 22 -15.59 34.32 58.34
N THR A 23 -16.76 34.56 57.76
CA THR A 23 -17.92 35.18 58.43
C THR A 23 -19.18 34.32 58.34
N THR A 24 -19.32 33.52 57.29
CA THR A 24 -20.40 32.57 57.07
C THR A 24 -19.86 31.29 56.49
N SER A 25 -20.40 30.15 56.95
CA SER A 25 -20.14 28.84 56.37
C SER A 25 -21.42 28.35 55.70
N THR A 26 -21.32 27.97 54.42
CA THR A 26 -22.40 27.38 53.65
C THR A 26 -22.03 25.96 53.26
N GLU A 27 -22.93 25.02 53.57
CA GLU A 27 -22.75 23.61 53.24
C GLU A 27 -23.71 23.21 52.12
N ASN A 28 -23.15 22.78 50.99
CA ASN A 28 -23.91 22.30 49.84
C ASN A 28 -23.56 20.83 49.59
N ALA A 29 -24.54 19.95 49.65
CA ALA A 29 -24.43 18.56 49.25
C ALA A 29 -25.42 18.28 48.12
N GLN A 30 -24.91 17.78 47.00
CA GLN A 30 -25.71 17.36 45.85
C GLN A 30 -25.36 15.91 45.49
N GLY A 31 -26.33 15.19 44.95
CA GLY A 31 -26.19 13.79 44.60
C GLY A 31 -26.80 13.45 43.25
N GLN A 32 -26.27 12.38 42.66
CA GLN A 32 -26.77 11.80 41.43
C GLN A 32 -26.93 10.29 41.62
N LEU A 33 -28.15 9.81 41.43
CA LEU A 33 -28.47 8.39 41.32
C LEU A 33 -28.58 8.03 39.85
N PHE A 34 -27.77 7.08 39.42
CA PHE A 34 -27.70 6.59 38.05
C PHE A 34 -28.09 5.12 38.00
N PHE A 35 -28.98 4.79 37.07
CA PHE A 35 -29.43 3.45 36.79
C PHE A 35 -29.26 3.14 35.30
N ARG A 36 -28.68 1.99 34.99
CA ARG A 36 -28.54 1.51 33.61
C ARG A 36 -28.84 0.02 33.52
N LYS A 37 -29.61 -0.36 32.51
CA LYS A 37 -29.83 -1.75 32.12
C LYS A 37 -29.73 -1.92 30.61
N ARG A 38 -29.08 -2.99 30.18
CA ARG A 38 -29.14 -3.50 28.81
C ARG A 38 -30.02 -4.75 28.84
N LEU A 39 -31.09 -4.75 28.04
CA LEU A 39 -32.04 -5.84 27.93
C LEU A 39 -31.84 -6.50 26.57
N ASP A 40 -31.54 -7.78 26.58
CA ASP A 40 -31.51 -8.58 25.35
C ASP A 40 -32.97 -8.73 24.87
N ASP A 41 -33.25 -8.40 23.61
CA ASP A 41 -34.60 -8.50 23.06
C ASP A 41 -34.89 -9.95 22.62
N PHE A 42 -35.53 -10.73 23.50
CA PHE A 42 -35.90 -12.13 23.23
C PHE A 42 -37.06 -12.30 22.23
N ILE A 43 -37.68 -11.22 21.77
CA ILE A 43 -38.91 -11.27 20.95
C ILE A 43 -38.61 -11.49 19.47
N PHE A 44 -37.45 -11.07 18.99
CA PHE A 44 -37.01 -11.24 17.60
C PHE A 44 -35.58 -11.75 17.64
N ASP A 45 -35.38 -13.03 17.31
CA ASP A 45 -34.15 -13.87 17.34
C ASP A 45 -32.87 -13.22 16.72
N THR A 46 -32.51 -12.05 17.22
CA THR A 46 -31.45 -11.15 16.79
C THR A 46 -31.02 -10.33 18.01
N PRO A 47 -29.71 -10.21 18.29
CA PRO A 47 -29.21 -9.54 19.49
C PRO A 47 -29.33 -8.01 19.37
N HIS A 48 -30.54 -7.50 19.52
CA HIS A 48 -30.86 -6.07 19.46
C HIS A 48 -31.19 -5.54 20.85
N ASP A 49 -30.16 -5.11 21.57
CA ASP A 49 -30.35 -4.79 22.97
C ASP A 49 -31.05 -3.44 23.18
N ILE A 50 -32.02 -3.42 24.09
CA ILE A 50 -32.65 -2.19 24.57
C ILE A 50 -31.80 -1.64 25.72
N LEU A 51 -31.29 -0.42 25.56
CA LEU A 51 -30.61 0.31 26.61
C LEU A 51 -31.58 1.23 27.35
N ILE A 52 -31.75 0.98 28.64
CA ILE A 52 -32.49 1.84 29.56
C ILE A 52 -31.48 2.57 30.43
N ARG A 53 -31.62 3.89 30.53
CA ARG A 53 -30.83 4.73 31.43
C ARG A 53 -31.74 5.70 32.16
N THR A 54 -31.62 5.73 33.47
CA THR A 54 -32.33 6.68 34.32
C THR A 54 -31.32 7.43 35.18
N THR A 55 -31.48 8.74 35.29
CA THR A 55 -30.69 9.58 36.18
C THR A 55 -31.64 10.39 37.06
N VAL A 56 -31.38 10.43 38.36
CA VAL A 56 -32.08 11.28 39.32
C VAL A 56 -31.03 12.14 40.00
N ASP A 57 -31.09 13.44 39.76
CA ASP A 57 -30.25 14.44 40.41
C ASP A 57 -31.03 15.04 41.58
N TYR A 58 -30.37 15.24 42.72
CA TYR A 58 -31.01 15.73 43.93
C TYR A 58 -30.04 16.53 44.81
N ASP A 59 -30.57 17.48 45.55
CA ASP A 59 -29.87 18.19 46.62
C ASP A 59 -30.12 17.46 47.95
N VAL A 60 -29.13 17.51 48.85
CA VAL A 60 -29.16 16.88 50.18
C VAL A 60 -29.16 17.96 51.27
N THR A 61 -28.46 19.06 51.06
CA THR A 61 -28.47 20.24 51.93
C THR A 61 -28.71 21.50 51.10
N PRO A 62 -29.42 22.52 51.62
CA PRO A 62 -29.98 22.61 52.98
C PRO A 62 -31.20 21.72 53.21
N ASP A 63 -31.98 21.44 52.15
CA ASP A 63 -33.15 20.56 52.16
C ASP A 63 -33.01 19.49 51.08
N PHE A 64 -33.61 18.32 51.31
CA PHE A 64 -33.61 17.26 50.30
C PHE A 64 -34.62 17.59 49.20
N GLU A 65 -34.13 17.83 47.98
CA GLU A 65 -34.98 18.12 46.83
C GLU A 65 -34.48 17.36 45.59
N VAL A 66 -35.38 16.71 44.86
CA VAL A 66 -35.03 16.16 43.54
C VAL A 66 -35.03 17.31 42.55
N THR A 67 -33.91 17.56 41.89
CA THR A 67 -33.74 18.68 40.96
C THR A 67 -34.08 18.26 39.53
N ASN A 68 -33.59 17.09 39.09
CA ASN A 68 -33.87 16.55 37.77
C ASN A 68 -34.14 15.04 37.81
N THR A 69 -34.97 14.56 36.90
CA THR A 69 -35.08 13.13 36.59
C THR A 69 -35.08 12.96 35.08
N SER A 70 -34.25 12.06 34.57
CA SER A 70 -34.23 11.71 33.16
C SER A 70 -34.40 10.21 32.94
N LEU A 71 -35.12 9.85 31.90
CA LEU A 71 -35.25 8.51 31.37
C LEU A 71 -34.83 8.54 29.90
N ARG A 72 -33.93 7.64 29.51
CA ARG A 72 -33.52 7.40 28.15
C ARG A 72 -33.75 5.94 27.81
N LEU A 73 -34.51 5.71 26.76
CA LEU A 73 -34.70 4.43 26.10
C LEU A 73 -34.01 4.51 24.75
N GLU A 74 -33.15 3.55 24.45
CA GLU A 74 -32.44 3.47 23.18
C GLU A 74 -32.51 2.03 22.68
N LYS A 75 -32.82 1.85 21.39
CA LYS A 75 -32.88 0.53 20.76
C LYS A 75 -32.24 0.61 19.38
N ASN A 76 -31.33 -0.30 19.10
CA ASN A 76 -30.88 -0.56 17.73
C ASN A 76 -31.91 -1.51 17.10
N ILE A 77 -32.59 -1.07 16.05
CA ILE A 77 -33.55 -1.91 15.32
C ILE A 77 -32.81 -2.92 14.43
N ASN A 78 -31.70 -2.46 13.85
CA ASN A 78 -30.69 -3.23 13.14
C ASN A 78 -29.33 -2.52 13.26
N GLU A 79 -28.34 -2.90 12.46
CA GLU A 79 -27.02 -2.28 12.45
C GLU A 79 -27.03 -0.82 11.95
N GLU A 80 -28.04 -0.43 11.18
CA GLU A 80 -28.14 0.89 10.54
C GLU A 80 -29.09 1.84 11.28
N ILE A 81 -30.12 1.34 11.95
CA ILE A 81 -31.21 2.14 12.53
C ILE A 81 -31.16 2.09 14.04
N ARG A 82 -31.08 3.27 14.65
CA ARG A 82 -31.22 3.48 16.09
C ARG A 82 -32.40 4.37 16.38
N VAL A 83 -33.23 3.95 17.33
CA VAL A 83 -34.32 4.78 17.85
C VAL A 83 -34.05 5.16 19.31
N LYS A 84 -34.43 6.37 19.67
CA LYS A 84 -34.20 6.93 21.01
C LYS A 84 -35.41 7.70 21.49
N LEU A 85 -35.77 7.50 22.75
CA LEU A 85 -36.75 8.30 23.47
C LEU A 85 -36.09 8.82 24.74
N ASP A 86 -35.99 10.13 24.88
CA ASP A 86 -35.54 10.81 26.08
C ASP A 86 -36.71 11.54 26.74
N THR A 87 -36.80 11.47 28.05
CA THR A 87 -37.71 12.30 28.84
C THR A 87 -36.94 12.85 30.02
N THR A 88 -36.90 14.16 30.16
CA THR A 88 -36.25 14.84 31.28
C THR A 88 -37.26 15.75 31.96
N ARG A 89 -37.44 15.57 33.26
CA ARG A 89 -38.22 16.45 34.13
C ARG A 89 -37.26 17.23 35.01
N SER A 90 -37.30 18.55 34.89
CA SER A 90 -36.70 19.47 35.85
C SER A 90 -37.76 19.93 36.85
N PHE A 91 -37.38 19.92 38.12
CA PHE A 91 -38.20 20.28 39.28
C PHE A 91 -37.74 21.63 39.86
N GLY A 92 -38.50 22.20 40.79
CA GLY A 92 -38.28 23.54 41.34
C GLY A 92 -39.26 24.59 40.81
N ALA A 93 -38.90 25.88 40.96
CA ALA A 93 -39.80 27.01 40.72
C ALA A 93 -40.32 27.11 39.27
N ALA A 94 -39.56 26.62 38.29
CA ALA A 94 -39.93 26.60 36.88
C ALA A 94 -39.91 25.16 36.34
N SER A 95 -40.78 24.31 36.89
CA SER A 95 -40.82 22.90 36.51
C SER A 95 -41.08 22.73 35.01
N ASN A 96 -40.31 21.86 34.35
CA ASN A 96 -40.42 21.63 32.92
C ASN A 96 -40.17 20.15 32.59
N THR A 97 -41.03 19.57 31.76
CA THR A 97 -40.81 18.23 31.19
C THR A 97 -40.46 18.38 29.74
N THR A 98 -39.28 17.93 29.33
CA THR A 98 -38.89 17.82 27.92
C THR A 98 -38.96 16.37 27.49
N VAL A 99 -39.64 16.10 26.39
CA VAL A 99 -39.65 14.80 25.71
C VAL A 99 -38.95 14.96 24.37
N ALA A 100 -38.03 14.07 24.05
CA ALA A 100 -37.36 14.00 22.75
C ALA A 100 -37.48 12.61 22.16
N ALA A 101 -37.83 12.52 20.89
CA ALA A 101 -37.80 11.28 20.12
C ALA A 101 -36.83 11.45 18.96
N GLY A 102 -35.98 10.46 18.72
CA GLY A 102 -34.96 10.49 17.69
C GLY A 102 -34.88 9.19 16.92
N VAL A 103 -34.62 9.30 15.62
CA VAL A 103 -34.26 8.19 14.73
C VAL A 103 -32.96 8.55 14.04
N SER A 104 -31.96 7.70 14.23
CA SER A 104 -30.68 7.78 13.52
C SER A 104 -30.63 6.64 12.50
N TYR A 105 -30.17 6.96 11.29
CA TYR A 105 -29.94 6.01 10.22
C TYR A 105 -28.50 6.18 9.73
N ASP A 106 -27.68 5.16 9.94
CA ASP A 106 -26.27 5.08 9.58
C ASP A 106 -26.14 4.11 8.38
N HIS A 107 -26.10 4.67 7.17
CA HIS A 107 -25.85 3.94 5.92
C HIS A 107 -24.37 4.05 5.55
N GLU A 108 -23.87 3.16 4.69
CA GLU A 108 -22.44 3.14 4.34
C GLU A 108 -21.96 4.41 3.61
N TYR A 109 -22.86 5.13 2.92
CA TYR A 109 -22.56 6.37 2.19
C TYR A 109 -23.01 7.66 2.88
N PHE A 110 -23.96 7.57 3.80
CA PHE A 110 -24.51 8.74 4.49
C PHE A 110 -25.06 8.38 5.87
N SER A 111 -25.07 9.34 6.78
CA SER A 111 -25.80 9.22 8.04
C SER A 111 -26.77 10.37 8.23
N THR A 112 -27.92 10.04 8.82
CA THR A 112 -28.95 11.03 9.11
C THR A 112 -29.54 10.82 10.49
N ASN A 113 -29.87 11.92 11.16
CA ASN A 113 -30.55 11.90 12.45
C ASN A 113 -31.70 12.91 12.46
N LEU A 114 -32.91 12.39 12.63
CA LEU A 114 -34.12 13.17 12.82
C LEU A 114 -34.49 13.16 14.30
N THR A 115 -34.59 14.33 14.93
CA THR A 115 -35.01 14.48 16.32
C THR A 115 -36.17 15.45 16.43
N GLY A 116 -37.25 15.03 17.10
CA GLY A 116 -38.32 15.92 17.55
C GLY A 116 -38.23 16.13 19.06
N THR A 117 -38.43 17.36 19.52
CA THR A 117 -38.51 17.70 20.94
C THR A 117 -39.77 18.50 21.24
N THR A 118 -40.33 18.30 22.42
CA THR A 118 -41.43 19.11 22.95
C THR A 118 -41.24 19.28 24.45
N ASN A 119 -41.72 20.38 25.01
CA ASN A 119 -41.69 20.59 26.46
C ASN A 119 -43.08 20.85 27.05
N SER A 120 -43.19 20.87 28.38
CA SER A 120 -44.46 21.10 29.09
C SER A 120 -44.91 22.57 29.07
N GLN A 121 -44.07 23.48 28.59
CA GLN A 121 -44.43 24.89 28.36
C GLN A 121 -45.07 25.10 26.97
N GLY A 122 -45.08 24.07 26.11
CA GLY A 122 -45.69 24.11 24.78
C GLY A 122 -44.71 24.39 23.65
N ASP A 123 -43.42 24.52 23.93
CA ASP A 123 -42.40 24.68 22.88
C ASP A 123 -42.13 23.35 22.20
N TYR A 124 -41.90 23.39 20.89
CA TYR A 124 -41.54 22.25 20.07
C TYR A 124 -40.41 22.60 19.11
N ALA A 125 -39.57 21.62 18.78
CA ALA A 125 -38.56 21.74 17.74
C ALA A 125 -38.40 20.43 16.97
N LEU A 126 -37.98 20.55 15.71
CA LEU A 126 -37.64 19.43 14.84
C LEU A 126 -36.28 19.72 14.23
N GLY A 127 -35.36 18.77 14.33
CA GLY A 127 -34.00 18.87 13.82
C GLY A 127 -33.67 17.71 12.89
N LEU A 128 -33.07 18.02 11.75
CA LEU A 128 -32.51 17.05 10.80
C LEU A 128 -31.01 17.31 10.69
N ASN A 129 -30.21 16.28 10.91
CA ASN A 129 -28.77 16.30 10.66
C ASN A 129 -28.46 15.30 9.54
N LEU A 130 -27.79 15.74 8.48
CA LEU A 130 -27.40 14.90 7.35
C LEU A 130 -25.88 15.03 7.15
N ARG A 131 -25.19 13.90 7.06
CA ARG A 131 -23.76 13.80 6.76
C ARG A 131 -23.56 12.86 5.58
N PHE A 132 -22.82 13.31 4.59
CA PHE A 132 -22.39 12.51 3.44
C PHE A 132 -20.99 12.97 3.02
N HIS A 133 -20.32 12.14 2.23
CA HIS A 133 -19.02 12.47 1.65
C HIS A 133 -19.12 12.37 0.13
N LEU A 134 -18.44 13.29 -0.54
CA LEU A 134 -18.33 13.32 -1.99
C LEU A 134 -16.85 13.25 -2.35
N ASP A 135 -16.54 12.54 -3.41
CA ASP A 135 -15.21 12.52 -4.03
C ASP A 135 -15.39 12.62 -5.55
N ASP A 136 -14.39 13.16 -6.23
CA ASP A 136 -14.40 13.26 -7.68
C ASP A 136 -14.26 11.85 -8.27
N ASP A 137 -15.26 11.43 -9.05
CA ASP A 137 -15.12 10.26 -9.91
C ASP A 137 -14.37 10.67 -11.18
N ILE A 138 -13.19 10.09 -11.35
CA ILE A 138 -12.27 10.40 -12.45
C ILE A 138 -12.82 9.88 -13.79
N GLU A 139 -13.64 8.84 -13.78
CA GLU A 139 -14.19 8.25 -15.01
C GLU A 139 -15.39 9.07 -15.52
N SER A 140 -16.34 9.41 -14.65
CA SER A 140 -17.50 10.22 -15.05
C SER A 140 -17.24 11.72 -15.08
N GLY A 141 -16.22 12.20 -14.36
CA GLY A 141 -15.94 13.63 -14.17
C GLY A 141 -16.94 14.35 -13.28
N TYR A 142 -17.82 13.63 -12.58
CA TYR A 142 -18.80 14.18 -11.64
C TYR A 142 -18.51 13.69 -10.21
N PRO A 143 -18.85 14.46 -9.16
CA PRO A 143 -18.72 13.97 -7.79
C PRO A 143 -19.67 12.79 -7.55
N ASP A 144 -19.16 11.75 -6.87
CA ASP A 144 -19.94 10.59 -6.43
C ASP A 144 -19.97 10.48 -4.90
N PHE A 145 -21.00 9.82 -4.36
CA PHE A 145 -21.08 9.51 -2.94
C PHE A 145 -20.11 8.41 -2.57
N VAL A 146 -19.23 8.69 -1.62
CA VAL A 146 -18.21 7.74 -1.18
C VAL A 146 -18.31 7.47 0.32
N LYS A 147 -17.71 6.35 0.74
CA LYS A 147 -17.58 6.02 2.16
C LYS A 147 -16.68 7.03 2.84
N VAL A 148 -16.89 7.23 4.15
CA VAL A 148 -16.07 8.14 4.94
C VAL A 148 -14.60 7.72 4.93
N GLU A 149 -14.31 6.42 4.93
CA GLU A 149 -12.94 5.93 4.85
C GLU A 149 -12.27 6.36 3.54
N ASP A 150 -12.99 6.25 2.42
CA ASP A 150 -12.47 6.56 1.09
C ASP A 150 -12.24 8.06 0.92
N ALA A 151 -13.17 8.89 1.39
CA ALA A 151 -13.05 10.36 1.35
C ALA A 151 -11.88 10.91 2.18
N GLN A 152 -11.51 10.22 3.26
CA GLN A 152 -10.43 10.65 4.16
C GLN A 152 -9.06 10.07 3.78
N ARG A 153 -9.05 9.11 2.86
CA ARG A 153 -7.84 8.44 2.36
C ARG A 153 -7.32 9.13 1.10
N GLY A 154 -6.07 8.84 0.77
CA GLY A 154 -5.45 9.31 -0.47
C GLY A 154 -5.84 8.43 -1.65
N LYS A 155 -5.82 9.02 -2.85
CA LYS A 155 -6.10 8.37 -4.13
C LYS A 155 -4.95 8.63 -5.10
N ILE A 156 -4.55 7.59 -5.82
CA ILE A 156 -3.64 7.70 -6.96
C ILE A 156 -4.41 7.33 -8.21
N VAL A 157 -4.16 8.07 -9.28
CA VAL A 157 -4.52 7.70 -10.65
C VAL A 157 -3.24 7.36 -11.36
N VAL A 158 -3.18 6.16 -11.91
CA VAL A 158 -2.07 5.74 -12.78
C VAL A 158 -2.57 5.66 -14.22
N SER A 159 -1.72 6.09 -15.15
CA SER A 159 -1.95 5.97 -16.59
C SER A 159 -0.90 5.02 -17.16
N ALA A 160 -1.32 3.91 -17.76
CA ALA A 160 -0.44 2.99 -18.48
C ALA A 160 -0.68 3.12 -19.98
N TYR A 161 0.39 3.33 -20.72
CA TYR A 161 0.33 3.49 -22.17
C TYR A 161 1.61 2.99 -22.81
N LEU A 162 1.48 2.47 -24.04
CA LEU A 162 2.61 2.18 -24.91
C LEU A 162 3.10 3.51 -25.49
N ASP A 163 4.26 3.95 -25.00
CA ASP A 163 4.99 5.15 -25.40
C ASP A 163 5.75 4.87 -26.71
N ASN A 164 5.10 5.16 -27.85
CA ASN A 164 5.64 4.78 -29.16
C ASN A 164 6.78 5.70 -29.62
N ASN A 165 6.87 6.90 -29.05
CA ASN A 165 7.90 7.87 -29.41
C ASN A 165 8.99 8.02 -28.32
N ILE A 166 8.85 7.31 -27.21
CA ILE A 166 9.79 7.22 -26.08
C ILE A 166 10.08 8.60 -25.49
N ASN A 167 9.05 9.43 -25.34
CA ASN A 167 9.19 10.77 -24.76
C ASN A 167 8.80 10.83 -23.27
N GLY A 168 8.25 9.75 -22.71
CA GLY A 168 7.80 9.64 -21.33
C GLY A 168 6.53 10.42 -21.01
N VAL A 169 5.78 10.88 -22.00
CA VAL A 169 4.61 11.76 -21.86
C VAL A 169 3.45 11.22 -22.70
N TYR A 170 2.32 10.91 -22.05
CA TYR A 170 1.15 10.41 -22.77
C TYR A 170 0.62 11.44 -23.79
N ASP A 171 0.74 11.12 -25.06
CA ASP A 171 0.31 11.97 -26.17
C ASP A 171 -0.44 11.20 -27.27
N GLN A 172 -0.80 11.89 -28.36
CA GLN A 172 -1.60 11.33 -29.46
C GLN A 172 -0.90 10.21 -30.25
N ASN A 173 0.41 10.03 -30.07
CA ASN A 173 1.18 8.96 -30.68
C ASN A 173 1.15 7.69 -29.83
N ASP A 174 0.60 7.74 -28.62
CA ASP A 174 0.66 6.63 -27.66
C ASP A 174 -0.63 5.82 -27.62
N THR A 175 -0.48 4.56 -27.24
CA THR A 175 -1.61 3.63 -27.15
C THR A 175 -1.94 3.38 -25.68
N PRO A 176 -3.14 3.72 -25.19
CA PRO A 176 -3.54 3.36 -23.82
C PRO A 176 -3.57 1.84 -23.65
N LEU A 177 -3.12 1.35 -22.49
CA LEU A 177 -3.08 -0.07 -22.19
C LEU A 177 -4.12 -0.44 -21.13
N GLU A 178 -5.14 -1.20 -21.54
CA GLU A 178 -6.20 -1.73 -20.68
C GLU A 178 -5.76 -3.02 -19.96
N ASN A 179 -6.36 -3.32 -18.81
CA ASN A 179 -6.13 -4.52 -18.00
C ASN A 179 -4.70 -4.66 -17.43
N ILE A 180 -4.01 -3.54 -17.27
CA ILE A 180 -2.72 -3.47 -16.57
C ILE A 180 -2.98 -3.33 -15.07
N ASP A 181 -2.45 -4.27 -14.30
CA ASP A 181 -2.60 -4.31 -12.86
C ASP A 181 -1.49 -3.51 -12.17
N PHE A 182 -1.91 -2.70 -11.19
CA PHE A 182 -1.04 -1.97 -10.29
C PHE A 182 -1.29 -2.38 -8.85
N LYS A 183 -0.23 -2.33 -8.05
CA LYS A 183 -0.30 -2.65 -6.63
C LYS A 183 0.57 -1.71 -5.81
N THR A 184 0.06 -1.29 -4.66
CA THR A 184 0.86 -0.60 -3.66
C THR A 184 1.50 -1.56 -2.66
N ARG A 185 2.58 -1.11 -2.02
CA ARG A 185 3.24 -1.85 -0.94
C ARG A 185 2.26 -2.25 0.18
N ASP A 186 1.29 -1.39 0.49
CA ASP A 186 0.27 -1.63 1.51
C ASP A 186 -0.89 -2.54 1.03
N GLY A 187 -0.83 -3.05 -0.21
CA GLY A 187 -1.75 -4.06 -0.74
C GLY A 187 -2.97 -3.53 -1.50
N HIS A 188 -3.09 -2.21 -1.68
CA HIS A 188 -4.13 -1.63 -2.53
C HIS A 188 -3.83 -1.93 -4.00
N LYS A 189 -4.87 -2.13 -4.79
CA LYS A 189 -4.77 -2.50 -6.20
C LYS A 189 -5.61 -1.57 -7.06
N GLY A 190 -5.26 -1.49 -8.34
CA GLY A 190 -6.08 -0.89 -9.38
C GLY A 190 -5.72 -1.54 -10.71
N THR A 191 -6.70 -1.62 -11.61
CA THR A 191 -6.54 -2.19 -12.95
C THR A 191 -6.96 -1.14 -13.97
N THR A 192 -6.20 -1.00 -15.06
CA THR A 192 -6.48 0.04 -16.05
C THR A 192 -7.73 -0.27 -16.88
N ASN A 193 -8.51 0.78 -17.16
CA ASN A 193 -9.65 0.73 -18.06
C ASN A 193 -9.24 0.91 -19.53
N ALA A 194 -10.20 1.00 -20.44
CA ALA A 194 -9.98 1.15 -21.88
C ALA A 194 -9.19 2.41 -22.27
N GLN A 195 -9.12 3.42 -21.40
CA GLN A 195 -8.34 4.64 -21.55
C GLN A 195 -6.93 4.51 -20.94
N GLY A 196 -6.56 3.32 -20.46
CA GLY A 196 -5.26 3.08 -19.83
C GLY A 196 -5.17 3.62 -18.41
N MET A 197 -6.28 4.01 -17.77
CA MET A 197 -6.27 4.63 -16.45
C MET A 197 -6.74 3.67 -15.37
N ALA A 198 -6.03 3.61 -14.24
CA ALA A 198 -6.47 2.88 -13.05
C ALA A 198 -6.53 3.80 -11.83
N VAL A 199 -7.56 3.61 -11.00
CA VAL A 199 -7.70 4.29 -9.71
C VAL A 199 -7.26 3.36 -8.60
N VAL A 200 -6.30 3.81 -7.78
CA VAL A 200 -5.86 3.13 -6.57
C VAL A 200 -6.26 3.97 -5.37
N GLY A 201 -7.40 3.63 -4.77
CA GLY A 201 -7.97 4.31 -3.61
C GLY A 201 -7.55 3.71 -2.27
N GLY A 202 -8.06 4.29 -1.19
CA GLY A 202 -7.94 3.74 0.16
C GLY A 202 -6.57 3.95 0.83
N LEU A 203 -5.70 4.78 0.25
CA LEU A 203 -4.33 4.93 0.72
C LEU A 203 -4.26 5.71 2.02
N THR A 204 -3.35 5.30 2.92
CA THR A 204 -3.16 6.02 4.19
C THR A 204 -2.53 7.39 3.92
N SER A 205 -3.28 8.45 4.23
CA SER A 205 -2.83 9.83 4.06
C SER A 205 -1.57 10.12 4.86
N TYR A 206 -0.64 10.88 4.27
CA TYR A 206 0.63 11.32 4.85
C TYR A 206 1.62 10.19 5.21
N LYS A 207 1.39 8.97 4.71
CA LYS A 207 2.30 7.83 4.87
C LYS A 207 2.92 7.50 3.51
N THR A 208 4.26 7.42 3.47
CA THR A 208 4.97 7.01 2.26
C THR A 208 4.59 5.59 1.85
N THR A 209 4.26 5.42 0.58
CA THR A 209 3.95 4.12 -0.03
C THR A 209 4.57 4.06 -1.43
N ASP A 210 4.78 2.83 -1.89
CA ASP A 210 5.35 2.54 -3.18
C ASP A 210 4.27 1.90 -4.06
N ILE A 211 4.21 2.29 -5.33
CA ILE A 211 3.30 1.71 -6.33
C ILE A 211 4.10 1.08 -7.45
N TYR A 212 3.71 -0.12 -7.85
CA TYR A 212 4.40 -0.92 -8.86
C TYR A 212 3.41 -1.47 -9.87
N VAL A 213 3.87 -1.65 -11.10
CA VAL A 213 3.15 -2.38 -12.15
C VAL A 213 3.37 -3.88 -11.99
N ILE A 214 2.33 -4.68 -12.22
CA ILE A 214 2.42 -6.14 -12.19
C ILE A 214 2.77 -6.64 -13.59
N ALA A 215 4.01 -7.07 -13.79
CA ALA A 215 4.51 -7.51 -15.09
C ALA A 215 3.66 -8.61 -15.76
N ASP A 216 3.07 -9.52 -14.98
CA ASP A 216 2.21 -10.60 -15.49
C ASP A 216 0.89 -10.10 -16.12
N SER A 217 0.51 -8.84 -15.87
CA SER A 217 -0.67 -8.23 -16.49
C SER A 217 -0.38 -7.62 -17.86
N MET A 218 0.88 -7.57 -18.29
CA MET A 218 1.25 -7.01 -19.59
C MET A 218 0.67 -7.86 -20.73
N PRO A 219 0.09 -7.22 -21.77
CA PRO A 219 -0.48 -7.93 -22.91
C PRO A 219 0.58 -8.58 -23.81
N ASP A 220 1.82 -8.07 -23.77
CA ASP A 220 2.96 -8.58 -24.51
C ASP A 220 4.15 -8.78 -23.56
N ILE A 221 4.87 -9.88 -23.72
CA ILE A 221 6.05 -10.20 -22.92
C ILE A 221 7.22 -9.24 -23.19
N PHE A 222 7.25 -8.58 -24.35
CA PHE A 222 8.26 -7.60 -24.71
C PHE A 222 7.92 -6.20 -24.19
N TYR A 223 6.77 -5.99 -23.56
CA TYR A 223 6.45 -4.70 -22.97
C TYR A 223 7.21 -4.50 -21.66
N VAL A 224 7.97 -3.40 -21.61
CA VAL A 224 8.85 -3.06 -20.50
C VAL A 224 8.46 -1.68 -19.98
N PRO A 225 8.13 -1.53 -18.69
CA PRO A 225 7.93 -0.21 -18.12
C PRO A 225 9.28 0.51 -18.02
N ILE A 226 9.33 1.81 -18.32
CA ILE A 226 10.57 2.60 -18.16
C ILE A 226 10.99 2.65 -16.68
N GLU A 227 10.00 2.76 -15.79
CA GLU A 227 10.17 2.72 -14.33
C GLU A 227 9.34 1.58 -13.75
N GLU A 228 9.94 0.73 -12.92
CA GLU A 228 9.23 -0.40 -12.29
C GLU A 228 8.20 0.05 -11.24
N GLY A 229 8.37 1.25 -10.70
CA GLY A 229 7.48 1.82 -9.70
C GLY A 229 7.88 3.20 -9.22
N TYR A 230 7.00 3.81 -8.43
CA TYR A 230 7.19 5.14 -7.85
C TYR A 230 6.95 5.11 -6.36
N THR A 231 7.74 5.90 -5.62
CA THR A 231 7.52 6.18 -4.20
C THR A 231 6.84 7.53 -4.05
N LEU A 232 5.75 7.58 -3.28
CA LEU A 232 5.00 8.81 -3.07
C LEU A 232 4.34 8.89 -1.68
N VAL A 233 3.79 10.07 -1.38
CA VAL A 233 3.03 10.33 -0.14
C VAL A 233 1.62 10.77 -0.51
N PRO A 234 0.62 9.88 -0.41
CA PRO A 234 -0.79 10.22 -0.68
C PRO A 234 -1.30 11.27 0.30
N ARG A 235 -2.15 12.18 -0.17
CA ARG A 235 -2.75 13.24 0.67
C ARG A 235 -4.27 13.10 0.67
N SER A 236 -4.87 13.39 1.81
CA SER A 236 -6.34 13.41 1.94
C SER A 236 -6.91 14.53 1.07
N GLY A 237 -7.95 14.24 0.30
CA GLY A 237 -8.63 15.21 -0.57
C GLY A 237 -7.81 15.68 -1.77
N SER A 238 -6.72 14.99 -2.14
CA SER A 238 -5.95 15.27 -3.34
C SER A 238 -5.65 13.98 -4.09
N THR A 239 -5.87 14.00 -5.40
CA THR A 239 -5.50 12.91 -6.30
C THR A 239 -4.08 13.13 -6.82
N THR A 240 -3.21 12.13 -6.68
CA THR A 240 -1.89 12.13 -7.34
C THR A 240 -2.00 11.40 -8.67
N TYR A 241 -1.47 11.99 -9.74
CA TYR A 241 -1.41 11.39 -11.07
C TYR A 241 0.01 10.88 -11.33
N ILE A 242 0.13 9.67 -11.88
CA ILE A 242 1.40 9.04 -12.19
C ILE A 242 1.28 8.40 -13.58
N ASP A 243 2.20 8.75 -14.45
CA ASP A 243 2.31 8.16 -15.77
C ASP A 243 3.30 7.00 -15.73
N PHE A 244 2.89 5.84 -16.23
CA PHE A 244 3.71 4.65 -16.42
C PHE A 244 3.88 4.42 -17.92
N PRO A 245 4.89 5.07 -18.54
CA PRO A 245 5.25 4.78 -19.92
C PRO A 245 5.81 3.38 -20.03
N ILE A 246 5.24 2.61 -20.95
CA ILE A 246 5.65 1.27 -21.31
C ILE A 246 6.17 1.33 -22.73
N VAL A 247 7.28 0.65 -23.00
CA VAL A 247 7.90 0.62 -24.32
C VAL A 247 8.03 -0.81 -24.81
N LEU A 248 8.20 -0.98 -26.11
CA LEU A 248 8.60 -2.26 -26.67
C LEU A 248 10.09 -2.46 -26.39
N GLY A 249 10.40 -3.43 -25.54
CA GLY A 249 11.76 -3.85 -25.25
C GLY A 249 12.34 -4.65 -26.41
N GLY A 250 13.61 -4.38 -26.67
CA GLY A 250 14.42 -5.04 -27.68
C GLY A 250 15.23 -6.22 -27.18
N GLU A 251 15.98 -6.79 -28.12
CA GLU A 251 16.92 -7.87 -27.90
C GLU A 251 18.30 -7.52 -28.45
N VAL A 252 19.33 -7.93 -27.72
CA VAL A 252 20.73 -7.83 -28.14
C VAL A 252 21.37 -9.19 -27.95
N ASP A 253 21.82 -9.82 -29.04
CA ASP A 253 22.41 -11.16 -29.00
C ASP A 253 23.71 -11.26 -29.80
N GLY A 254 24.47 -12.30 -29.48
CA GLY A 254 25.73 -12.61 -30.14
C GLY A 254 26.46 -13.77 -29.48
N PHE A 255 27.71 -13.94 -29.86
CA PHE A 255 28.61 -14.98 -29.35
C PHE A 255 29.87 -14.37 -28.75
N ILE A 256 30.39 -15.00 -27.70
CA ILE A 256 31.78 -14.81 -27.26
C ILE A 256 32.60 -15.99 -27.81
N GLU A 257 33.67 -15.67 -28.52
CA GLU A 257 34.61 -16.64 -29.08
C GLU A 257 36.03 -16.34 -28.58
N LEU A 258 36.86 -17.39 -28.47
CA LEU A 258 38.29 -17.20 -28.21
C LEU A 258 39.05 -16.93 -29.52
N GLU A 259 40.12 -16.14 -29.45
CA GLU A 259 41.07 -15.97 -30.57
C GLU A 259 41.68 -17.32 -31.03
N ASP A 260 41.79 -18.28 -30.11
CA ASP A 260 42.15 -19.67 -30.40
C ASP A 260 40.87 -20.51 -30.59
N GLU A 261 40.54 -20.80 -31.86
CA GLU A 261 39.34 -21.55 -32.23
C GLU A 261 39.27 -22.94 -31.59
N GLU A 262 40.40 -23.66 -31.44
CA GLU A 262 40.37 -24.99 -30.81
C GLU A 262 40.10 -24.90 -29.31
N ALA A 263 40.68 -23.90 -28.65
CA ALA A 263 40.40 -23.66 -27.24
C ALA A 263 38.95 -23.23 -27.00
N SER A 264 38.35 -22.50 -27.94
CA SER A 264 36.97 -22.03 -27.85
C SER A 264 35.96 -23.17 -27.65
N TYR A 265 36.18 -24.34 -28.27
CA TYR A 265 35.29 -25.51 -28.12
C TYR A 265 35.30 -26.14 -26.72
N HIS A 266 36.34 -25.86 -25.93
CA HIS A 266 36.53 -26.44 -24.60
C HIS A 266 36.46 -25.41 -23.48
N TYR A 267 36.22 -24.14 -23.82
CA TYR A 267 36.12 -23.06 -22.86
C TYR A 267 34.69 -22.93 -22.34
N ASP A 268 34.55 -22.82 -21.02
CA ASP A 268 33.25 -22.60 -20.39
C ASP A 268 32.96 -21.10 -20.28
N PHE A 269 32.25 -20.56 -21.28
CA PHE A 269 31.88 -19.15 -21.35
C PHE A 269 30.83 -18.74 -20.30
N SER A 270 30.19 -19.67 -19.60
CA SER A 270 29.20 -19.35 -18.57
C SER A 270 29.79 -18.68 -17.33
N GLN A 271 31.12 -18.70 -17.19
CA GLN A 271 31.87 -17.98 -16.17
C GLN A 271 32.10 -16.50 -16.51
N ILE A 272 31.77 -16.09 -17.73
CA ILE A 272 31.85 -14.69 -18.16
C ILE A 272 30.57 -13.98 -17.77
N THR A 273 30.74 -12.76 -17.28
CA THR A 273 29.65 -11.82 -17.04
C THR A 273 29.71 -10.73 -18.12
N LEU A 274 28.61 -10.56 -18.85
CA LEU A 274 28.39 -9.44 -19.75
C LEU A 274 27.49 -8.39 -19.07
N GLU A 275 27.84 -7.13 -19.26
CA GLU A 275 27.10 -5.97 -18.76
C GLU A 275 26.56 -5.15 -19.94
N LEU A 276 25.29 -4.78 -19.87
CA LEU A 276 24.69 -3.77 -20.73
C LEU A 276 24.68 -2.43 -19.99
N VAL A 277 25.51 -1.49 -20.44
CA VAL A 277 25.76 -0.21 -19.76
C VAL A 277 25.14 0.93 -20.54
N ASN A 278 24.34 1.77 -19.89
CA ASN A 278 23.76 2.93 -20.57
C ASN A 278 24.77 4.08 -20.73
N ALA A 279 24.38 5.13 -21.47
CA ALA A 279 25.21 6.32 -21.69
C ALA A 279 25.66 7.06 -20.41
N SER A 280 25.02 6.82 -19.26
CA SER A 280 25.39 7.39 -17.96
C SER A 280 26.40 6.53 -17.19
N GLY A 281 26.84 5.40 -17.75
CA GLY A 281 27.74 4.44 -17.10
C GLY A 281 27.06 3.52 -16.08
N VAL A 282 25.72 3.47 -16.07
CA VAL A 282 24.95 2.61 -15.17
C VAL A 282 24.70 1.28 -15.86
N VAL A 283 25.08 0.19 -15.20
CA VAL A 283 24.74 -1.18 -15.63
C VAL A 283 23.23 -1.36 -15.52
N LYS A 284 22.58 -1.64 -16.65
CA LYS A 284 21.12 -1.85 -16.74
C LYS A 284 20.74 -3.31 -16.70
N GLN A 285 21.59 -4.18 -17.24
CA GLN A 285 21.43 -5.62 -17.18
C GLN A 285 22.80 -6.29 -17.06
N GLU A 286 22.82 -7.46 -16.45
CA GLU A 286 23.97 -8.33 -16.32
C GLU A 286 23.51 -9.75 -16.64
N ILE A 287 24.25 -10.44 -17.52
CA ILE A 287 23.96 -11.82 -17.93
C ILE A 287 25.25 -12.62 -17.99
N SER A 288 25.10 -13.94 -17.92
CA SER A 288 26.16 -14.86 -18.30
C SER A 288 25.79 -15.53 -19.62
N PRO A 289 26.72 -15.67 -20.58
CA PRO A 289 26.53 -16.51 -21.75
C PRO A 289 26.22 -17.96 -21.36
N ASP A 290 25.70 -18.72 -22.31
CA ASP A 290 25.66 -20.16 -22.17
C ASP A 290 27.06 -20.79 -22.34
N VAL A 291 27.15 -22.11 -22.17
CA VAL A 291 28.42 -22.86 -22.29
C VAL A 291 29.06 -22.78 -23.67
N THR A 292 28.30 -22.39 -24.70
CA THR A 292 28.78 -22.24 -26.09
C THR A 292 29.24 -20.82 -26.41
N GLY A 293 29.05 -19.88 -25.49
CA GLY A 293 29.36 -18.46 -25.67
C GLY A 293 28.20 -17.64 -26.21
N TYR A 294 27.03 -18.24 -26.50
CA TYR A 294 25.84 -17.50 -26.91
C TYR A 294 25.28 -16.70 -25.74
N TYR A 295 24.89 -15.46 -25.99
CA TYR A 295 24.26 -14.61 -24.99
C TYR A 295 23.12 -13.81 -25.59
N ILE A 296 22.17 -13.42 -24.74
CA ILE A 296 21.04 -12.56 -25.12
C ILE A 296 20.66 -11.64 -23.96
N PHE A 297 20.63 -10.35 -24.22
CA PHE A 297 19.93 -9.37 -23.41
C PHE A 297 18.52 -9.22 -23.97
N SER A 298 17.51 -9.61 -23.21
CA SER A 298 16.10 -9.40 -23.59
C SER A 298 15.54 -8.18 -22.85
N LYS A 299 14.41 -7.63 -23.34
CA LYS A 299 13.71 -6.50 -22.69
C LYS A 299 14.59 -5.25 -22.58
N VAL A 300 15.45 -5.03 -23.56
CA VAL A 300 16.34 -3.87 -23.61
C VAL A 300 15.53 -2.65 -24.08
N VAL A 301 15.31 -1.68 -23.20
CA VAL A 301 14.66 -0.42 -23.58
C VAL A 301 15.46 0.23 -24.73
N PRO A 302 14.81 0.70 -25.82
CA PRO A 302 15.51 1.34 -26.93
C PRO A 302 16.37 2.51 -26.49
N GLY A 303 17.56 2.63 -27.08
CA GLY A 303 18.54 3.65 -26.73
C GLY A 303 19.98 3.21 -26.97
N LYS A 304 20.91 4.04 -26.51
CA LYS A 304 22.36 3.85 -26.71
C LYS A 304 23.00 3.18 -25.51
N TYR A 305 23.74 2.12 -25.79
CA TYR A 305 24.39 1.29 -24.80
C TYR A 305 25.82 0.93 -25.19
N THR A 306 26.58 0.48 -24.21
CA THR A 306 27.82 -0.27 -24.38
C THR A 306 27.59 -1.66 -23.81
N VAL A 307 27.75 -2.69 -24.63
CA VAL A 307 27.86 -4.07 -24.15
C VAL A 307 29.32 -4.33 -23.85
N ARG A 308 29.63 -4.84 -22.66
CA ARG A 308 31.01 -5.15 -22.27
C ARG A 308 31.12 -6.40 -21.42
N ILE A 309 32.28 -7.04 -21.46
CA ILE A 309 32.65 -8.04 -20.46
C ILE A 309 32.94 -7.29 -19.14
N SER A 310 32.46 -7.82 -18.02
CA SER A 310 32.68 -7.21 -16.70
C SER A 310 34.18 -7.17 -16.35
N GLU A 311 34.59 -6.14 -15.62
CA GLU A 311 35.99 -6.02 -15.18
C GLU A 311 36.39 -7.19 -14.26
N GLU A 312 35.45 -7.73 -13.49
CA GLU A 312 35.68 -8.91 -12.65
C GLU A 312 36.01 -10.15 -13.48
N SER A 313 35.21 -10.45 -14.51
CA SER A 313 35.49 -11.56 -15.43
C SER A 313 36.82 -11.36 -16.17
N LYS A 314 37.14 -10.12 -16.58
CA LYS A 314 38.43 -9.82 -17.22
C LYS A 314 39.61 -10.19 -16.34
N ILE A 315 39.58 -9.80 -15.06
CA ILE A 315 40.67 -10.07 -14.13
C ILE A 315 40.73 -11.57 -13.76
N ALA A 316 39.58 -12.18 -13.46
CA ALA A 316 39.52 -13.56 -13.00
C ALA A 316 39.97 -14.56 -14.07
N LEU A 317 39.54 -14.35 -15.31
CA LEU A 317 39.76 -15.24 -16.45
C LEU A 317 40.90 -14.79 -17.37
N GLY A 318 41.54 -13.66 -17.05
CA GLY A 318 42.61 -13.10 -17.88
C GLY A 318 42.16 -12.73 -19.28
N ILE A 319 40.94 -12.18 -19.41
CA ILE A 319 40.35 -11.82 -20.70
C ILE A 319 41.01 -10.54 -21.23
N SER A 320 41.36 -10.55 -22.52
CA SER A 320 41.96 -9.43 -23.22
C SER A 320 41.44 -9.35 -24.67
N GLY A 321 41.67 -8.22 -25.34
CA GLY A 321 41.20 -8.00 -26.71
C GLY A 321 39.99 -7.09 -26.79
N ASP A 322 39.09 -7.35 -27.74
CA ASP A 322 37.85 -6.59 -27.91
C ASP A 322 36.81 -7.03 -26.88
N THR A 323 36.60 -6.21 -25.86
CA THR A 323 35.78 -6.57 -24.70
C THR A 323 34.63 -5.62 -24.46
N GLU A 324 34.41 -4.66 -25.37
CA GLU A 324 33.31 -3.72 -25.30
C GLU A 324 32.91 -3.20 -26.69
N THR A 325 31.62 -3.02 -26.93
CA THR A 325 31.12 -2.43 -28.17
C THR A 325 29.93 -1.52 -27.89
N ASN A 326 29.90 -0.37 -28.57
CA ASN A 326 28.77 0.55 -28.51
C ASN A 326 27.69 0.13 -29.50
N ILE A 327 26.45 0.10 -29.03
CA ILE A 327 25.27 -0.26 -29.82
C ILE A 327 24.19 0.81 -29.69
N ASP A 328 23.31 0.87 -30.69
CA ASP A 328 22.09 1.68 -30.68
C ASP A 328 20.91 0.73 -30.92
N VAL A 329 20.07 0.56 -29.91
CA VAL A 329 18.85 -0.24 -30.01
C VAL A 329 17.76 0.68 -30.52
N ASP A 330 17.41 0.55 -31.80
CA ASP A 330 16.43 1.40 -32.46
C ASP A 330 15.02 1.10 -31.91
N LYS A 331 14.17 2.12 -31.81
CA LYS A 331 12.80 1.96 -31.32
C LYS A 331 11.86 1.28 -32.32
N ASP A 332 12.15 1.42 -33.62
CA ASP A 332 11.35 0.89 -34.72
C ASP A 332 11.81 -0.52 -35.13
N ASP A 333 13.08 -0.84 -34.87
CA ASP A 333 13.69 -2.17 -35.04
C ASP A 333 14.59 -2.50 -33.84
N PRO A 334 14.00 -2.90 -32.69
CA PRO A 334 14.72 -3.03 -31.43
C PRO A 334 15.47 -4.36 -31.33
N VAL A 335 16.15 -4.77 -32.40
CA VAL A 335 16.91 -6.01 -32.47
C VAL A 335 18.32 -5.73 -32.94
N VAL A 336 19.31 -6.11 -32.14
CA VAL A 336 20.73 -6.04 -32.48
C VAL A 336 21.31 -7.44 -32.40
N THR A 337 21.43 -8.11 -33.56
CA THR A 337 21.98 -9.47 -33.65
C THR A 337 23.46 -9.46 -34.02
N ASP A 338 24.10 -10.63 -33.89
CA ASP A 338 25.47 -10.88 -34.34
C ASP A 338 26.53 -9.97 -33.69
N LEU A 339 26.28 -9.54 -32.45
CA LEU A 339 27.22 -8.74 -31.66
C LEU A 339 28.31 -9.65 -31.07
N ASN A 340 29.26 -10.07 -31.88
CA ASN A 340 30.25 -11.05 -31.45
C ASN A 340 31.48 -10.40 -30.79
N PHE A 341 31.97 -11.02 -29.72
CA PHE A 341 33.23 -10.68 -29.06
C PHE A 341 34.28 -11.75 -29.37
N ILE A 342 35.44 -11.34 -29.89
CA ILE A 342 36.59 -12.22 -30.08
C ILE A 342 37.65 -11.81 -29.07
N VAL A 343 37.96 -12.70 -28.13
CA VAL A 343 38.80 -12.38 -26.97
C VAL A 343 39.91 -13.41 -26.75
N GLY A 344 41.04 -12.98 -26.18
CA GLY A 344 42.01 -13.88 -25.58
C GLY A 344 41.63 -14.17 -24.13
N ALA A 345 41.81 -15.41 -23.65
CA ALA A 345 41.55 -15.78 -22.26
C ALA A 345 42.66 -16.69 -21.68
N ARG A 346 42.81 -16.71 -20.35
CA ARG A 346 43.68 -17.66 -19.67
C ARG A 346 43.00 -19.01 -19.60
N ILE A 347 43.52 -19.97 -20.36
CA ILE A 347 43.08 -21.37 -20.31
C ILE A 347 43.91 -22.07 -19.23
N GLU A 348 43.27 -22.59 -18.18
CA GLU A 348 43.92 -23.54 -17.28
C GLU A 348 44.15 -24.83 -18.07
N LYS A 349 45.29 -24.95 -18.75
CA LYS A 349 45.76 -26.25 -19.24
C LYS A 349 45.93 -27.16 -18.03
N GLU A 350 45.25 -28.31 -18.05
CA GLU A 350 45.39 -29.38 -17.09
C GLU A 350 46.86 -29.63 -16.71
N ILE A 351 47.11 -29.67 -15.41
CA ILE A 351 48.38 -29.97 -14.73
C ILE A 351 48.73 -31.49 -14.87
N GLU A 352 48.33 -32.17 -15.95
CA GLU A 352 48.57 -33.61 -16.07
C GLU A 352 49.88 -34.01 -16.78
N GLU A 353 50.52 -33.15 -17.57
CA GLU A 353 51.75 -33.55 -18.29
C GLU A 353 53.07 -33.42 -17.50
N GLU A 354 53.12 -32.73 -16.36
CA GLU A 354 54.35 -32.65 -15.54
C GLU A 354 54.51 -33.78 -14.51
N LYS A 355 53.51 -34.64 -14.31
CA LYS A 355 53.62 -35.77 -13.37
C LYS A 355 54.04 -37.10 -14.00
N GLU A 356 53.86 -37.31 -15.31
CA GLU A 356 54.30 -38.55 -15.97
C GLU A 356 55.78 -38.51 -16.45
N GLY A 357 56.42 -37.34 -16.42
CA GLY A 357 57.83 -37.19 -16.84
C GLY A 357 58.88 -37.62 -15.82
N ASN A 358 58.51 -38.01 -14.59
CA ASN A 358 59.46 -38.19 -13.49
C ASN A 358 59.45 -39.59 -12.82
N GLU A 359 58.81 -40.60 -13.43
CA GLU A 359 58.78 -41.98 -12.89
C GLU A 359 59.51 -43.04 -13.74
N ASN A 360 60.29 -42.66 -14.76
CA ASN A 360 61.06 -43.62 -15.57
C ASN A 360 62.56 -43.30 -15.61
N GLU A 361 63.24 -43.48 -14.47
CA GLU A 361 64.67 -43.84 -14.46
C GLU A 361 64.87 -45.07 -13.56
N PRO A 362 65.38 -46.20 -14.09
CA PRO A 362 65.65 -47.39 -13.28
C PRO A 362 66.93 -47.21 -12.45
N GLU A 363 66.85 -47.59 -11.18
CA GLU A 363 67.97 -47.75 -10.25
C GLU A 363 69.14 -48.50 -10.94
N LYS A 364 70.31 -47.86 -11.01
CA LYS A 364 71.57 -48.53 -11.29
C LYS A 364 72.23 -48.91 -9.98
N ASP A 365 72.37 -50.22 -9.79
CA ASP A 365 73.15 -50.89 -8.75
C ASP A 365 74.55 -50.28 -8.55
N GLU A 366 74.88 -50.06 -7.28
CA GLU A 366 76.24 -49.83 -6.79
C GLU A 366 77.14 -51.04 -7.08
N GLN A 367 78.30 -50.81 -7.71
CA GLN A 367 79.48 -51.64 -7.56
C GLN A 367 80.66 -50.79 -7.07
N LEU A 368 80.91 -50.88 -5.76
CA LEU A 368 82.19 -51.15 -5.10
C LEU A 368 83.51 -50.84 -5.87
N GLN A 369 84.34 -49.94 -5.31
CA GLN A 369 85.70 -50.19 -4.74
C GLN A 369 86.64 -48.96 -4.78
N GLU A 370 87.35 -48.77 -3.65
CA GLU A 370 88.75 -48.28 -3.45
C GLU A 370 89.22 -47.03 -4.23
N VAL A 371 89.82 -45.98 -3.63
CA VAL A 371 90.94 -45.88 -2.67
C VAL A 371 90.85 -44.53 -1.95
#